data_AF-A0A7V5DDW2-F1
#
_entry.id   AF-A0A7V5DDW2-F1
#
_cell.length_a   1.000
_cell.length_b   1.000
_cell.length_c   1.000
_cell.angle_alpha   90.00
_cell.angle_beta   90.00
_cell.angle_gamma   90.00
#
_symmetry.space_group_name_H-M   'P 1'
#
loop_
_entity.id
_entity.type
_entity.pdbx_description
1 polymer ?
#
loop_
_entity_poly.entity_id
_entity_poly.type
_entity_poly.pdbx_seq_one_letter_code
_entity_poly.pdbx_strand_id
1 'polypeptide(L)'
;MLKAQLELEKFRWLLIMLAPALAISLNIIMFGSAYWTRLDIFVLSSLIILAGLAPLSGIQIFIANYMRSLQSTERKLIQRMLLAALIHFPVTGIFVVGFLLLYDYLNLFGYRFSEADLKWGLLAGFVCDVIGIAMSESIYSYHKWKETKLEAEQLSKEKLQTQLNSLLQQINPHFLFNSLNALSALIDDNPKDAQKYLSDLSKVYRYLLRTNEDELTSL
;
A
#
# COMPACT_ATOMS: atom_id res chain seq x y z
N MET A 1 7.38 -12.00 -0.53
CA MET A 1 7.74 -11.92 0.90
C MET A 1 8.31 -10.55 1.27
N LEU A 2 9.30 -10.00 0.55
CA LEU A 2 9.96 -8.72 0.90
C LEU A 2 8.99 -7.51 0.98
N LYS A 3 8.06 -7.37 0.03
CA LYS A 3 7.05 -6.29 0.02
C LYS A 3 6.10 -6.33 1.23
N ALA A 4 5.66 -7.52 1.64
CA ALA A 4 4.78 -7.69 2.79
C ALA A 4 5.48 -7.35 4.12
N GLN A 5 6.79 -7.58 4.22
CA GLN A 5 7.59 -7.19 5.38
C GLN A 5 7.74 -5.67 5.49
N LEU A 6 7.89 -4.97 4.35
CA LEU A 6 8.05 -3.51 4.30
C LEU A 6 6.75 -2.76 4.70
N GLU A 7 5.59 -3.31 4.32
CA GLU A 7 4.27 -2.82 4.75
C GLU A 7 4.03 -3.04 6.25
N LEU A 8 4.48 -4.19 6.78
CA LEU A 8 4.42 -4.49 8.22
C LEU A 8 5.27 -3.51 9.03
N GLU A 9 6.42 -3.11 8.49
CA GLU A 9 7.37 -2.23 9.16
C GLU A 9 6.82 -0.79 9.28
N LYS A 10 6.29 -0.23 8.19
CA LYS A 10 5.71 1.13 8.21
C LYS A 10 4.49 1.24 9.10
N PHE A 11 3.64 0.20 9.12
CA PHE A 11 2.49 0.17 10.01
C PHE A 11 2.88 0.04 11.48
N ARG A 12 3.92 -0.76 11.79
CA ARG A 12 4.51 -0.82 13.14
C ARG A 12 5.01 0.56 13.60
N TRP A 13 5.71 1.30 12.74
CA TRP A 13 6.21 2.63 13.09
C TRP A 13 5.09 3.64 13.41
N LEU A 14 3.94 3.52 12.74
CA LEU A 14 2.79 4.38 12.99
C LEU A 14 2.07 4.08 14.31
N LEU A 15 1.92 2.81 14.67
CA LEU A 15 1.41 2.42 15.98
C LEU A 15 2.37 2.85 17.11
N ILE A 16 3.68 2.81 16.86
CA ILE A 16 4.70 3.37 17.75
C ILE A 16 4.53 4.89 17.91
N MET A 17 4.02 5.63 16.92
CA MET A 17 3.75 7.07 17.07
C MET A 17 2.53 7.38 17.94
N LEU A 18 1.48 6.54 17.88
CA LEU A 18 0.26 6.74 18.69
C LEU A 18 0.42 6.23 20.14
N ALA A 19 1.27 5.22 20.36
CA ALA A 19 1.44 4.59 21.66
C ALA A 19 1.90 5.56 22.78
N PRO A 20 2.84 6.50 22.58
CA PRO A 20 3.21 7.49 23.59
C PRO A 20 2.04 8.41 23.97
N ALA A 21 1.27 8.88 22.99
CA ALA A 21 0.13 9.74 23.24
C ALA A 21 -0.96 9.03 24.04
N LEU A 22 -1.26 7.77 23.68
CA LEU A 22 -2.18 6.93 24.44
C LEU A 22 -1.65 6.62 25.84
N ALA A 23 -0.36 6.31 25.98
CA ALA A 23 0.25 6.02 27.28
C ALA A 23 0.19 7.24 28.22
N ILE A 24 0.50 8.44 27.72
CA ILE A 24 0.35 9.68 28.48
C ILE A 24 -1.11 9.90 28.87
N SER A 25 -2.05 9.71 27.93
CA SER A 25 -3.48 9.89 28.18
C SER A 25 -3.99 8.97 29.29
N LEU A 26 -3.64 7.67 29.22
CA LEU A 26 -4.03 6.68 30.23
C LEU A 26 -3.41 6.98 31.59
N ASN A 27 -2.15 7.41 31.64
CA ASN A 27 -1.52 7.79 32.90
C ASN A 27 -2.15 9.04 33.53
N ILE A 28 -2.52 10.04 32.73
CA ILE A 28 -3.25 11.22 33.21
C ILE A 28 -4.63 10.80 33.75
N ILE A 29 -5.32 9.87 33.07
CA ILE A 29 -6.60 9.34 33.54
C ILE A 29 -6.45 8.65 34.90
N MET A 30 -5.44 7.79 35.08
CA MET A 30 -5.27 6.97 36.29
C MET A 30 -4.67 7.74 37.48
N PHE A 31 -3.79 8.71 37.24
CA PHE A 31 -3.00 9.37 38.29
C PHE A 31 -3.22 10.88 38.38
N GLY A 32 -3.95 11.49 37.44
CA GLY A 32 -4.21 12.93 37.42
C GLY A 32 -2.93 13.76 37.49
N SER A 33 -2.89 14.74 38.39
CA SER A 33 -1.71 15.58 38.61
C SER A 33 -0.50 14.81 39.15
N ALA A 34 -0.71 13.66 39.81
CA ALA A 34 0.38 12.88 40.37
C ALA A 34 1.34 12.36 39.28
N TYR A 35 0.85 12.16 38.05
CA TYR A 35 1.68 11.80 36.90
C TYR A 35 2.78 12.84 36.61
N TRP A 36 2.50 14.12 36.81
CA TRP A 36 3.45 15.22 36.54
C TRP A 36 4.34 15.57 37.72
N THR A 37 3.88 15.30 38.94
CA THR A 37 4.61 15.68 40.16
C THR A 37 5.52 14.60 40.69
N ARG A 38 5.21 13.32 40.41
CA ARG A 38 5.94 12.17 40.94
C ARG A 38 6.74 11.48 39.83
N LEU A 39 8.07 11.56 39.93
CA LEU A 39 8.98 11.01 38.91
C LEU A 39 8.86 9.48 38.79
N ASP A 40 8.64 8.79 39.90
CA ASP A 40 8.43 7.35 39.93
C ASP A 40 7.17 6.95 39.15
N ILE A 41 6.06 7.68 39.35
CA ILE A 41 4.84 7.50 38.55
C ILE A 41 5.17 7.83 37.09
N PHE A 42 5.67 9.03 36.79
CA PHE A 42 5.93 9.44 35.41
C PHE A 42 6.71 8.41 34.60
N VAL A 43 7.84 7.93 35.12
CA VAL A 43 8.73 7.01 34.40
C VAL A 43 8.18 5.59 34.41
N LEU A 44 7.93 5.02 35.59
CA LEU A 44 7.62 3.59 35.70
C LEU A 44 6.21 3.28 35.15
N SER A 45 5.21 4.11 35.43
CA SER A 45 3.87 3.89 34.88
C SER A 45 3.83 4.03 33.36
N SER A 46 4.58 4.99 32.78
CA SER A 46 4.72 5.12 31.32
C SER A 46 5.38 3.89 30.71
N LEU A 47 6.44 3.36 31.32
CA LEU A 47 7.12 2.16 30.83
C LEU A 47 6.22 0.93 30.90
N ILE A 48 5.48 0.74 32.00
CA ILE A 48 4.55 -0.38 32.16
C ILE A 48 3.41 -0.29 31.14
N ILE A 49 2.80 0.89 30.95
CA ILE A 49 1.74 1.07 29.95
C ILE A 49 2.28 0.82 28.53
N LEU A 50 3.43 1.38 28.16
CA LEU A 50 4.03 1.17 26.84
C LEU A 50 4.36 -0.32 26.61
N ALA A 51 4.90 -1.00 27.62
CA ALA A 51 5.17 -2.43 27.56
C ALA A 51 3.88 -3.26 27.37
N GLY A 52 2.75 -2.83 27.97
CA GLY A 52 1.43 -3.44 27.77
C GLY A 52 0.81 -3.14 26.40
N LEU A 53 0.99 -1.93 25.87
CA LEU A 53 0.47 -1.53 24.57
C LEU A 53 1.16 -2.24 23.40
N ALA A 54 2.45 -2.58 23.54
CA ALA A 54 3.20 -3.28 22.50
C ALA A 54 2.55 -4.62 22.05
N PRO A 55 2.25 -5.60 22.94
CA PRO A 55 1.59 -6.83 22.55
C PRO A 55 0.16 -6.61 22.04
N LEU A 56 -0.59 -5.65 22.61
CA LEU A 56 -1.92 -5.27 22.12
C LEU A 56 -1.87 -4.83 20.66
N SER A 57 -0.94 -3.90 20.35
CA SER A 57 -0.74 -3.42 18.98
C SER A 57 -0.34 -4.56 18.03
N GLY A 58 0.48 -5.51 18.50
CA GLY A 58 0.84 -6.72 17.74
C GLY A 58 -0.37 -7.58 17.38
N ILE A 59 -1.28 -7.81 18.33
CA ILE A 59 -2.53 -8.55 18.11
C ILE A 59 -3.41 -7.81 17.10
N GLN A 60 -3.57 -6.48 17.26
CA GLN A 60 -4.37 -5.67 16.35
C GLN A 60 -3.83 -5.68 14.91
N ILE A 61 -2.50 -5.58 14.73
CA ILE A 61 -1.81 -5.73 13.43
C ILE A 61 -2.10 -7.10 12.83
N PHE A 62 -1.97 -8.16 13.63
CA PHE A 62 -2.20 -9.53 13.17
C PHE A 62 -3.62 -9.70 12.65
N ILE A 63 -4.63 -9.22 13.40
CA ILE A 63 -6.04 -9.25 13.01
C ILE A 63 -6.26 -8.49 11.69
N ALA A 64 -5.74 -7.26 11.58
CA ALA A 64 -5.89 -6.45 10.38
C ALA A 64 -5.29 -7.14 9.14
N ASN A 65 -4.12 -7.75 9.28
CA ASN A 65 -3.45 -8.48 8.19
C ASN A 65 -4.16 -9.79 7.83
N TYR A 66 -4.69 -10.50 8.82
CA TYR A 66 -5.52 -11.68 8.59
C TYR A 66 -6.78 -11.31 7.78
N MET A 67 -7.48 -10.24 8.16
CA MET A 67 -8.63 -9.74 7.39
C MET A 67 -8.28 -9.34 5.96
N ARG A 68 -7.12 -8.71 5.74
CA ARG A 68 -6.60 -8.39 4.40
C ARG A 68 -6.35 -9.61 3.55
N SER A 69 -5.83 -10.69 4.13
CA SER A 69 -5.60 -11.95 3.41
C SER A 69 -6.91 -12.62 2.96
N LEU A 70 -8.00 -12.45 3.71
CA LEU A 70 -9.31 -13.01 3.37
C LEU A 70 -10.07 -12.17 2.32
N GLN A 71 -9.84 -10.86 2.28
CA GLN A 71 -10.63 -9.93 1.46
C GLN A 71 -9.75 -8.85 0.81
N SER A 72 -8.89 -9.22 -0.14
CA SER A 72 -7.93 -8.31 -0.78
C SER A 72 -8.54 -7.26 -1.72
N THR A 73 -9.86 -7.29 -1.97
CA THR A 73 -10.53 -6.40 -2.93
C THR A 73 -10.94 -5.07 -2.31
N GLU A 74 -10.68 -3.96 -3.02
CA GLU A 74 -11.05 -2.59 -2.58
C GLU A 74 -12.55 -2.40 -2.32
N ARG A 75 -13.41 -3.12 -3.07
CA ARG A 75 -14.87 -3.08 -2.89
C ARG A 75 -15.33 -3.52 -1.49
N LYS A 76 -14.48 -4.20 -0.72
CA LYS A 76 -14.78 -4.69 0.64
C LYS A 76 -14.14 -3.84 1.75
N LEU A 77 -13.64 -2.63 1.46
CA LEU A 77 -13.03 -1.73 2.43
C LEU A 77 -13.89 -1.57 3.70
N ILE A 78 -15.14 -1.13 3.53
CA ILE A 78 -16.05 -0.85 4.66
C ILE A 78 -16.32 -2.12 5.46
N GLN A 79 -16.52 -3.27 4.80
CA GLN A 79 -16.73 -4.55 5.47
C GLN A 79 -15.53 -4.95 6.33
N ARG A 80 -14.31 -4.76 5.82
CA ARG A 80 -13.08 -5.02 6.58
C ARG A 80 -12.91 -4.09 7.77
N MET A 81 -13.21 -2.80 7.61
CA MET A 81 -13.19 -1.84 8.71
C MET A 81 -14.19 -2.21 9.80
N LEU A 82 -15.41 -2.61 9.42
CA LEU A 82 -16.45 -3.02 10.37
C LEU A 82 -16.07 -4.32 11.10
N LEU A 83 -15.53 -5.31 10.39
CA LEU A 83 -15.04 -6.55 11.01
C LEU A 83 -13.84 -6.29 11.92
N ALA A 84 -12.90 -5.42 11.51
CA ALA A 84 -11.76 -5.02 12.33
C ALA A 84 -12.24 -4.35 13.62
N ALA A 85 -13.15 -3.38 13.52
CA ALA A 85 -13.76 -2.69 14.66
C ALA A 85 -14.48 -3.67 15.61
N LEU A 86 -15.23 -4.63 15.06
CA LEU A 86 -15.96 -5.64 15.84
C LEU A 86 -15.03 -6.50 16.70
N ILE A 87 -13.80 -6.75 16.26
CA ILE A 87 -12.81 -7.55 17.01
C ILE A 87 -11.89 -6.66 17.86
N HIS A 88 -11.48 -5.49 17.37
CA HIS A 88 -10.57 -4.60 18.10
C HIS A 88 -11.21 -4.05 19.37
N PHE A 89 -12.48 -3.63 19.35
CA PHE A 89 -13.10 -3.04 20.54
C PHE A 89 -13.21 -4.00 21.73
N PRO A 90 -13.65 -5.28 21.58
CA PRO A 90 -13.63 -6.23 22.68
C PRO A 90 -12.21 -6.52 23.19
N VAL A 91 -11.23 -6.64 22.28
CA VAL A 91 -9.83 -6.89 22.65
C VAL A 91 -9.27 -5.72 23.47
N THR A 92 -9.50 -4.49 23.03
CA THR A 92 -9.12 -3.27 23.76
C THR A 92 -9.87 -3.16 25.09
N GLY A 93 -11.15 -3.50 25.13
CA GLY A 93 -11.93 -3.52 26.38
C GLY A 93 -11.39 -4.50 27.41
N ILE A 94 -11.09 -5.74 26.99
CA ILE A 94 -10.46 -6.77 27.84
C ILE A 94 -9.09 -6.27 28.33
N PHE A 95 -8.30 -5.66 27.45
CA PHE A 95 -7.01 -5.10 27.82
C PHE A 95 -7.16 -3.99 28.87
N VAL A 96 -8.01 -2.98 28.65
CA VAL A 96 -8.22 -1.86 29.59
C VAL A 96 -8.69 -2.39 30.95
N VAL A 97 -9.72 -3.25 30.97
CA VAL A 97 -10.23 -3.81 32.23
C VAL A 97 -9.15 -4.62 32.94
N GLY A 98 -8.48 -5.54 32.23
CA GLY A 98 -7.42 -6.36 32.80
C GLY A 98 -6.25 -5.52 33.34
N PHE A 99 -5.91 -4.44 32.66
CA PHE A 99 -4.82 -3.55 33.05
C PHE A 99 -5.15 -2.73 34.30
N LEU A 100 -6.36 -2.16 34.39
CA LEU A 100 -6.80 -1.43 35.58
C LEU A 100 -6.93 -2.35 36.80
N LEU A 101 -7.47 -3.56 36.61
CA LEU A 101 -7.56 -4.57 37.68
C LEU A 101 -6.17 -5.04 38.13
N LEU A 102 -5.22 -5.18 37.21
CA LEU A 102 -3.84 -5.53 37.54
C LEU A 102 -3.18 -4.44 38.40
N TYR A 103 -3.38 -3.16 38.05
CA TYR A 103 -2.86 -2.03 38.83
C TYR A 103 -3.45 -1.96 40.23
N ASP A 104 -4.75 -2.19 40.37
CA ASP A 104 -5.44 -2.21 41.68
C ASP A 104 -5.00 -3.42 42.52
N TYR A 105 -4.93 -4.61 41.92
CA TYR A 105 -4.51 -5.84 42.60
C TYR A 105 -3.08 -5.77 43.14
N LEU A 106 -2.16 -5.23 42.34
CA LEU A 106 -0.75 -5.02 42.73
C LEU A 106 -0.55 -3.75 43.56
N ASN A 107 -1.60 -2.94 43.76
CA ASN A 107 -1.57 -1.64 44.41
C ASN A 107 -0.46 -0.72 43.85
N LEU A 108 -0.26 -0.76 42.53
CA LEU A 108 0.82 -0.03 41.87
C LEU A 108 0.61 1.47 42.04
N PHE A 109 1.60 2.13 42.65
CA PHE A 109 1.59 3.58 42.92
C PHE A 109 0.40 4.04 43.79
N GLY A 110 -0.26 3.13 44.51
CA GLY A 110 -1.47 3.43 45.28
C GLY A 110 -2.73 3.58 44.42
N TYR A 111 -2.70 3.08 43.18
CA TYR A 111 -3.87 3.09 42.30
C TYR A 111 -5.02 2.29 42.92
N ARG A 112 -6.23 2.84 42.81
CA ARG A 112 -7.47 2.17 43.17
C ARG A 112 -8.41 2.18 41.99
N PHE A 113 -9.07 1.04 41.74
CA PHE A 113 -10.01 0.95 40.63
C PHE A 113 -11.10 2.03 40.75
N SER A 114 -11.28 2.77 39.65
CA SER A 114 -12.25 3.86 39.53
C SER A 114 -13.11 3.64 38.27
N GLU A 115 -14.42 3.78 38.42
CA GLU A 115 -15.35 3.69 37.27
C GLU A 115 -15.10 4.80 36.24
N ALA A 116 -14.62 5.97 36.69
CA ALA A 116 -14.28 7.06 35.79
C ALA A 116 -13.10 6.67 34.90
N ASP A 117 -12.09 6.05 35.48
CA ASP A 117 -10.86 5.65 34.80
C ASP A 117 -11.16 4.55 33.77
N LEU A 118 -12.07 3.63 34.11
CA LEU A 118 -12.59 2.66 33.15
C LEU A 118 -13.29 3.34 31.96
N LYS A 119 -14.24 4.26 32.22
CA LYS A 119 -15.00 4.95 31.17
C LYS A 119 -14.08 5.76 30.25
N TRP A 120 -13.17 6.54 30.81
CA TRP A 120 -12.23 7.36 30.04
C TRP A 120 -11.15 6.53 29.36
N GLY A 121 -10.68 5.45 29.99
CA GLY A 121 -9.74 4.50 29.38
C GLY A 121 -10.35 3.78 28.18
N LEU A 122 -11.60 3.33 28.29
CA LEU A 122 -12.34 2.73 27.18
C LEU A 122 -12.58 3.73 26.04
N LEU A 123 -12.94 4.98 26.36
CA LEU A 123 -13.11 6.03 25.35
C LEU A 123 -11.80 6.34 24.62
N ALA A 124 -10.69 6.50 25.36
CA ALA A 124 -9.37 6.73 24.78
C ALA A 124 -8.94 5.56 23.88
N GLY A 125 -9.14 4.33 24.35
CA GLY A 125 -8.88 3.11 23.57
C GLY A 125 -9.72 3.05 22.29
N PHE A 126 -11.02 3.31 22.38
CA PHE A 126 -11.92 3.36 21.23
C PHE A 126 -11.51 4.40 20.19
N VAL A 127 -11.16 5.63 20.62
CA VAL A 127 -10.68 6.67 19.72
C VAL A 127 -9.37 6.25 19.04
N CYS A 128 -8.44 5.65 19.79
CA CYS A 128 -7.21 5.12 19.23
C CYS A 128 -7.46 3.98 18.24
N ASP A 129 -8.40 3.08 18.49
CA ASP A 129 -8.77 2.00 17.57
C ASP A 129 -9.37 2.55 16.28
N VAL A 130 -10.29 3.52 16.35
CA VAL A 130 -10.87 4.15 15.16
C VAL A 130 -9.79 4.80 14.30
N ILE A 131 -8.89 5.58 14.91
CA ILE A 131 -7.77 6.21 14.21
C ILE A 131 -6.84 5.14 13.64
N GLY A 132 -6.49 4.12 14.44
CA GLY A 132 -5.59 3.05 14.06
C GLY A 132 -6.12 2.24 12.86
N ILE A 133 -7.39 1.85 12.89
CA ILE A 133 -8.06 1.16 11.77
C ILE A 133 -8.05 2.05 10.53
N ALA A 134 -8.52 3.30 10.63
CA ALA A 134 -8.61 4.21 9.48
C ALA A 134 -7.24 4.46 8.84
N MET A 135 -6.20 4.71 9.63
CA MET A 135 -4.84 4.91 9.13
C MET A 135 -4.28 3.64 8.50
N SER A 136 -4.46 2.49 9.17
CA SER A 136 -3.99 1.19 8.66
C SER A 136 -4.59 0.88 7.29
N GLU A 137 -5.90 1.08 7.15
CA GLU A 137 -6.63 0.86 5.91
C GLU A 137 -6.24 1.83 4.81
N SER A 138 -6.09 3.11 5.14
CA SER A 138 -5.69 4.13 4.18
C SER A 138 -4.32 3.82 3.55
N ILE A 139 -3.36 3.38 4.37
CA ILE A 139 -2.01 3.03 3.89
C ILE A 139 -2.05 1.80 2.99
N TYR A 140 -2.75 0.75 3.44
CA TYR A 140 -2.92 -0.46 2.65
C TYR A 140 -3.58 -0.18 1.30
N SER A 141 -4.69 0.56 1.28
CA SER A 141 -5.41 0.93 0.07
C SER A 141 -4.58 1.80 -0.87
N TYR A 142 -3.83 2.78 -0.33
CA TYR A 142 -2.95 3.61 -1.14
C TYR A 142 -1.88 2.77 -1.86
N HIS A 143 -1.27 1.81 -1.14
CA HIS A 143 -0.28 0.92 -1.71
C HIS A 143 -0.87 -0.01 -2.76
N LYS A 144 -2.06 -0.57 -2.50
CA LYS A 144 -2.73 -1.44 -3.47
C LYS A 144 -3.13 -0.68 -4.73
N TRP A 145 -3.68 0.52 -4.58
CA TRP A 145 -4.01 1.40 -5.70
C TRP A 145 -2.78 1.72 -6.55
N LYS A 146 -1.65 2.05 -5.91
CA LYS A 146 -0.38 2.32 -6.61
C LYS A 146 0.11 1.11 -7.40
N GLU A 147 0.02 -0.09 -6.82
CA GLU A 147 0.40 -1.34 -7.50
C GLU A 147 -0.49 -1.59 -8.72
N THR A 148 -1.81 -1.53 -8.55
CA THR A 148 -2.76 -1.73 -9.66
C THR A 148 -2.60 -0.67 -10.75
N LYS A 149 -2.27 0.57 -10.40
CA LYS A 149 -1.98 1.62 -11.38
C LYS A 149 -0.74 1.31 -12.22
N LEU A 150 0.35 0.86 -11.58
CA LEU A 150 1.58 0.48 -12.28
C LEU A 150 1.36 -0.72 -13.20
N GLU A 151 0.63 -1.74 -12.72
CA GLU A 151 0.25 -2.90 -13.54
C GLU A 151 -0.59 -2.48 -14.75
N ALA A 152 -1.56 -1.58 -14.58
CA ALA A 152 -2.38 -1.07 -15.66
C ALA A 152 -1.57 -0.26 -16.70
N GLU A 153 -0.62 0.57 -16.25
CA GLU A 153 0.29 1.30 -17.13
C GLU A 153 1.17 0.35 -17.95
N GLN A 154 1.67 -0.73 -17.33
CA GLN A 154 2.47 -1.74 -18.01
C GLN A 154 1.65 -2.50 -19.06
N LEU A 155 0.45 -2.98 -18.71
CA LEU A 155 -0.46 -3.63 -19.65
C LEU A 155 -0.85 -2.71 -20.82
N SER A 156 -1.01 -1.41 -20.56
CA SER A 156 -1.29 -0.42 -21.62
C SER A 156 -0.11 -0.29 -22.60
N LYS A 157 1.13 -0.32 -22.10
CA LYS A 157 2.33 -0.28 -22.97
C LYS A 157 2.43 -1.54 -23.82
N GLU A 158 2.26 -2.72 -23.22
CA GLU A 158 2.29 -4.01 -23.93
C GLU A 158 1.20 -4.10 -25.01
N LYS A 159 0.00 -3.56 -24.72
CA LYS A 159 -1.09 -3.46 -25.70
C LYS A 159 -0.72 -2.55 -26.87
N LEU A 160 -0.18 -1.37 -26.62
CA LEU A 160 0.26 -0.44 -27.67
C LEU A 160 1.35 -1.07 -28.54
N GLN A 161 2.29 -1.77 -27.92
CA GLN A 161 3.35 -2.49 -28.62
C GLN A 161 2.78 -3.56 -29.56
N THR A 162 1.82 -4.34 -29.07
CA THR A 162 1.14 -5.38 -29.87
C THR A 162 0.37 -4.78 -31.05
N GLN A 163 -0.30 -3.63 -30.84
CA GLN A 163 -1.00 -2.92 -31.90
C GLN A 163 -0.03 -2.36 -32.95
N LEU A 164 1.10 -1.79 -32.52
CA LEU A 164 2.17 -1.33 -33.41
C LEU A 164 2.68 -2.49 -34.28
N ASN A 165 3.02 -3.62 -33.67
CA ASN A 165 3.53 -4.79 -34.37
C ASN A 165 2.52 -5.33 -35.39
N SER A 166 1.23 -5.35 -35.06
CA SER A 166 0.17 -5.74 -35.99
C SER A 166 0.03 -4.77 -37.17
N LEU A 167 0.12 -3.46 -36.93
CA LEU A 167 0.10 -2.45 -37.99
C LEU A 167 1.31 -2.60 -38.94
N LEU A 168 2.50 -2.83 -38.39
CA LEU A 168 3.71 -3.07 -39.18
C LEU A 168 3.58 -4.33 -40.06
N GLN A 169 3.00 -5.41 -39.52
CA GLN A 169 2.74 -6.63 -40.29
C GLN A 169 1.77 -6.42 -41.46
N GLN A 170 0.75 -5.57 -41.30
CA GLN A 170 -0.24 -5.31 -42.36
C GLN A 170 0.31 -4.41 -43.49
N ILE A 171 1.16 -3.44 -43.17
CA ILE A 171 1.75 -2.54 -44.17
C ILE A 171 2.73 -3.29 -45.08
N ASN A 172 3.47 -4.27 -44.53
CA ASN A 172 4.65 -4.84 -45.20
C ASN A 172 4.37 -5.51 -46.57
N PRO A 173 3.37 -6.38 -46.76
CA PRO A 173 3.22 -7.07 -48.05
C PRO A 173 2.62 -6.16 -49.13
N HIS A 174 1.53 -5.46 -48.82
CA HIS A 174 0.81 -4.67 -49.81
C HIS A 174 1.59 -3.42 -50.24
N PHE A 175 2.26 -2.75 -49.30
CA PHE A 175 3.11 -1.61 -49.63
C PHE A 175 4.32 -2.03 -50.49
N LEU A 176 4.91 -3.20 -50.18
CA LEU A 176 5.99 -3.76 -51.00
C LEU A 176 5.53 -4.02 -52.44
N PHE A 177 4.40 -4.71 -52.62
CA PHE A 177 3.87 -5.02 -53.94
C PHE A 177 3.55 -3.75 -54.74
N ASN A 178 2.90 -2.76 -54.12
CA ASN A 178 2.62 -1.48 -54.80
C ASN A 178 3.90 -0.73 -55.18
N SER A 179 4.91 -0.76 -54.30
CA SER A 179 6.19 -0.11 -54.56
C SER A 179 6.98 -0.81 -55.67
N LEU A 180 6.96 -2.14 -55.72
CA LEU A 180 7.58 -2.93 -56.78
C LEU A 180 6.87 -2.73 -58.12
N ASN A 181 5.54 -2.66 -58.13
CA ASN A 181 4.77 -2.38 -59.35
C ASN A 181 5.06 -0.97 -59.89
N ALA A 182 5.09 0.05 -59.02
CA ALA A 182 5.46 1.41 -59.40
C ALA A 182 6.90 1.50 -59.93
N LEU A 183 7.84 0.79 -59.28
CA LEU A 183 9.22 0.69 -59.74
C LEU A 183 9.29 0.02 -61.12
N SER A 184 8.55 -1.08 -61.34
CA SER A 184 8.52 -1.78 -62.63
C SER A 184 8.02 -0.88 -63.75
N ALA A 185 6.97 -0.09 -63.52
CA ALA A 185 6.48 0.88 -64.50
C ALA A 185 7.50 1.99 -64.80
N LEU A 186 8.20 2.48 -63.76
CA LEU A 186 9.23 3.50 -63.92
C LEU A 186 10.48 2.98 -64.66
N ILE A 187 10.81 1.69 -64.55
CA ILE A 187 11.95 1.11 -65.27
C ILE A 187 11.74 1.21 -66.79
N ASP A 188 10.51 0.98 -67.26
CA ASP A 188 10.17 1.04 -68.68
C ASP A 188 10.03 2.49 -69.19
N ASP A 189 9.41 3.39 -68.42
CA ASP A 189 9.16 4.77 -68.85
C ASP A 189 10.34 5.73 -68.59
N ASN A 190 10.99 5.67 -67.41
CA ASN A 190 12.07 6.58 -67.03
C ASN A 190 13.11 5.92 -66.10
N PRO A 191 14.18 5.31 -66.66
CA PRO A 191 15.17 4.56 -65.89
C PRO A 191 15.90 5.36 -64.80
N LYS A 192 16.05 6.69 -64.99
CA LYS A 192 16.71 7.55 -63.98
C LYS A 192 15.83 7.75 -62.75
N ASP A 193 14.52 7.94 -62.96
CA ASP A 193 13.57 8.09 -61.86
C ASP A 193 13.34 6.75 -61.15
N ALA A 194 13.37 5.62 -61.86
CA ALA A 194 13.37 4.28 -61.27
C ALA A 194 14.53 4.06 -60.29
N GLN A 195 15.75 4.48 -60.67
CA GLN A 195 16.93 4.37 -59.81
C GLN A 195 16.78 5.19 -58.52
N LYS A 196 16.23 6.40 -58.62
CA LYS A 196 15.95 7.26 -57.47
C LYS A 196 14.88 6.66 -56.56
N TYR A 197 13.79 6.18 -57.16
CA TYR A 197 12.69 5.52 -56.44
C TYR A 197 13.18 4.28 -55.67
N LEU A 198 13.99 3.43 -56.29
CA LEU A 198 14.60 2.26 -55.65
C LEU A 198 15.49 2.65 -54.45
N SER A 199 16.27 3.72 -54.58
CA SER A 199 17.11 4.25 -53.51
C SER A 199 16.28 4.68 -52.31
N ASP A 200 15.19 5.42 -52.54
CA ASP A 200 14.31 5.92 -51.49
C ASP A 200 13.49 4.80 -50.84
N LEU A 201 12.99 3.85 -51.63
CA LEU A 201 12.34 2.63 -51.14
C LEU A 201 13.28 1.83 -50.22
N SER A 202 14.55 1.69 -50.60
CA SER A 202 15.58 1.01 -49.80
C SER A 202 15.92 1.73 -48.49
N LYS A 203 15.74 3.05 -48.40
CA LYS A 203 15.92 3.82 -47.15
C LYS A 203 14.74 3.60 -46.22
N VAL A 204 13.51 3.64 -46.74
CA VAL A 204 12.28 3.40 -45.96
C VAL A 204 12.29 1.98 -45.39
N TYR A 205 12.61 0.97 -46.20
CA TYR A 205 12.71 -0.41 -45.71
C TYR A 205 13.81 -0.62 -44.67
N ARG A 206 14.98 0.02 -44.82
CA ARG A 206 16.02 0.00 -43.79
C ARG A 206 15.58 0.63 -42.48
N TYR A 207 14.78 1.70 -42.52
CA TYR A 207 14.21 2.31 -41.32
C TYR A 207 13.21 1.36 -40.63
N LEU A 208 12.29 0.76 -41.40
CA LEU A 208 11.30 -0.19 -40.89
C LEU A 208 11.93 -1.44 -40.27
N LEU A 209 13.03 -1.94 -40.86
CA LEU A 209 13.78 -3.09 -40.34
C LEU A 209 14.56 -2.75 -39.06
N ARG A 210 15.22 -1.57 -38.99
CA ARG A 210 15.92 -1.13 -37.79
C ARG A 210 15.01 -0.99 -36.58
N THR A 211 13.81 -0.41 -36.77
CA THR A 211 12.83 -0.29 -35.68
C THR A 211 12.37 -1.67 -35.16
N ASN A 212 12.34 -2.70 -36.00
CA ASN A 212 12.04 -4.07 -35.57
C ASN A 212 13.23 -4.76 -34.85
N GLU A 213 14.47 -4.53 -35.30
CA GLU A 213 15.67 -5.13 -34.68
C GLU A 213 16.01 -4.51 -33.31
N ASP A 214 15.81 -3.20 -33.14
CA ASP A 214 16.03 -2.50 -31.86
C ASP A 214 15.03 -2.97 -30.76
N GLU A 215 13.87 -3.51 -31.15
CA GLU A 215 12.89 -4.11 -30.21
C GLU A 215 13.18 -5.57 -29.82
N LEU A 216 13.92 -6.32 -30.65
CA LEU A 216 14.27 -7.72 -30.38
C LEU A 216 15.55 -7.88 -29.56
N THR A 217 16.35 -6.83 -29.40
CA THR A 217 17.68 -6.88 -28.75
C THR A 217 17.74 -6.24 -27.36
N SER A 218 16.64 -5.67 -26.86
CA SER A 218 16.52 -5.28 -25.45
C SER A 218 15.89 -6.40 -24.61
N LEU A 219 16.69 -7.42 -24.26
CA LEU A 219 16.40 -8.41 -23.22
C LEU A 219 17.49 -8.37 -22.15
#